data_AF-A0A4T0ADX6-F1
#
_entry.id   AF-A0A4T0ADX6-F1
#
_cell.length_a   1.000
_cell.length_b   1.000
_cell.length_c   1.000
_cell.angle_alpha   90.00
_cell.angle_beta   90.00
_cell.angle_gamma   90.00
#
_symmetry.space_group_name_H-M   'P 1'
#
loop_
_entity.id
_entity.type
_entity.pdbx_description
1 polymer ?
#
loop_
_entity_poly.entity_id
_entity_poly.type
_entity_poly.pdbx_seq_one_letter_code
_entity_poly.pdbx_strand_id
1 'polypeptide(L)'
;MRFENWDILQVLDERKANPLNDPLNDVEDNDHEGWEGFVNEHGVLDGARQGGDARTDVVRQLEEQASRPIKKAPRKQSEREEEWIERLIQKHGDDYLGMARDMKLNPMQQSVGDLKKRVKKWSAKNKA
;
A
#
# COMPACT_ATOMS: atom_id res chain seq x y z
N MET A 1 39.09 22.56 -26.67
CA MET A 1 39.33 22.99 -25.26
C MET A 1 39.17 21.76 -24.39
N ARG A 2 40.27 21.27 -23.81
CA ARG A 2 40.28 20.12 -22.90
C ARG A 2 39.99 20.65 -21.50
N PHE A 3 39.01 20.08 -20.81
CA PHE A 3 38.84 20.34 -19.38
C PHE A 3 39.85 19.49 -18.63
N GLU A 4 40.71 20.19 -17.91
CA GLU A 4 41.84 19.68 -17.15
C GLU A 4 41.35 18.90 -15.92
N ASN A 5 42.01 17.76 -15.72
CA ASN A 5 42.10 16.92 -14.51
C ASN A 5 41.18 17.27 -13.33
N TRP A 6 40.22 16.37 -13.10
CA TRP A 6 39.53 16.22 -11.83
C TRP A 6 40.50 15.61 -10.81
N ASP A 7 41.26 16.46 -10.11
CA ASP A 7 42.06 16.03 -8.96
C ASP A 7 41.11 15.75 -7.78
N ILE A 8 40.94 14.46 -7.47
CA ILE A 8 40.25 14.01 -6.26
C ILE A 8 41.17 14.35 -5.08
N LEU A 9 40.76 15.31 -4.24
CA LEU A 9 41.37 15.53 -2.93
C LEU A 9 41.18 14.25 -2.10
N GLN A 10 42.28 13.52 -1.85
CA GLN A 10 42.31 12.51 -0.81
C GLN A 10 42.10 13.22 0.53
N VAL A 11 40.92 13.04 1.12
CA VAL A 11 40.69 13.37 2.52
C VAL A 11 41.52 12.38 3.32
N LEU A 12 42.67 12.84 3.83
CA LEU A 12 43.42 12.14 4.85
C LEU A 12 42.53 12.04 6.08
N ASP A 13 42.26 10.80 6.49
CA ASP A 13 41.55 10.45 7.71
C ASP A 13 42.38 10.88 8.93
N GLU A 14 42.25 12.14 9.31
CA GLU A 14 42.71 12.64 10.59
C GLU A 14 41.62 12.30 11.61
N ARG A 15 41.85 11.22 12.36
CA ARG A 15 41.00 10.78 13.47
C ARG A 15 40.41 11.98 14.20
N LYS A 16 39.10 12.12 14.12
CA LYS A 16 38.36 13.25 14.67
C LYS A 16 38.67 13.35 16.15
N ALA A 17 39.37 14.41 16.55
CA ALA A 17 39.59 14.68 17.97
C ALA A 17 38.23 14.70 18.67
N ASN A 18 38.13 14.06 19.84
CA ASN A 18 36.94 13.99 20.67
C ASN A 18 37.04 15.00 21.84
N PRO A 19 36.98 16.32 21.59
CA PRO A 19 37.22 17.35 22.61
C PRO A 19 36.12 17.41 23.67
N LEU A 20 34.96 16.81 23.40
CA LEU A 20 33.83 16.72 24.33
C LEU A 20 33.75 15.38 25.07
N ASN A 21 34.68 14.45 24.78
CA ASN A 21 34.71 13.09 25.31
C ASN A 21 33.34 12.39 25.18
N ASP A 22 32.73 12.50 23.99
CA ASP A 22 31.48 11.85 23.65
C ASP A 22 31.73 10.34 23.44
N PRO A 23 31.06 9.45 24.18
CA PRO A 23 31.28 8.01 24.10
C PRO A 23 30.91 7.40 22.75
N LEU A 24 30.13 8.09 21.89
CA LEU A 24 29.71 7.56 20.59
C LEU A 24 30.74 7.77 19.47
N ASN A 25 31.70 8.68 19.66
CA ASN A 25 32.70 9.00 18.64
C ASN A 25 33.73 7.86 18.41
N ASP A 26 33.82 6.90 19.33
CA ASP A 26 34.70 5.73 19.21
C ASP A 26 34.01 4.51 18.54
N VAL A 27 32.72 4.64 18.18
CA VAL A 27 31.88 3.51 17.73
C VAL A 27 31.53 3.57 16.23
N GLU A 28 32.05 4.56 15.49
CA GLU A 28 31.67 4.78 14.08
C GLU A 28 32.46 3.93 13.05
N ASP A 29 33.43 3.10 13.47
CA ASP A 29 34.19 2.16 12.60
C ASP A 29 33.86 0.67 12.89
N ASN A 30 32.57 0.33 13.00
CA ASN A 30 32.14 -1.06 12.89
C ASN A 30 30.95 -1.21 11.94
N ASP A 31 31.21 -1.00 10.66
CA ASP A 31 30.31 -1.36 9.57
C ASP A 31 30.33 -2.89 9.35
N HIS A 32 29.70 -3.66 10.25
CA HIS A 32 28.88 -4.84 9.88
C HIS A 32 28.05 -5.38 11.07
N GLU A 33 27.13 -4.60 11.61
CA GLU A 33 26.08 -5.14 12.49
C GLU A 33 24.71 -4.68 11.99
N GLY A 34 24.12 -5.49 11.10
CA GLY A 34 22.71 -5.36 10.79
C GLY A 34 21.90 -5.55 12.07
N TRP A 35 21.09 -4.55 12.44
CA TRP A 35 20.10 -4.55 13.52
C TRP A 35 20.00 -5.89 14.30
N GLU A 36 20.82 -6.06 15.33
CA GLU A 36 20.61 -7.15 16.29
C GLU A 36 19.38 -6.79 17.11
N GLY A 37 18.24 -7.38 16.76
CA GLY A 37 16.96 -7.10 17.41
C GLY A 37 17.05 -7.21 18.94
N PHE A 38 16.27 -6.40 19.64
CA PHE A 38 16.22 -6.45 21.10
C PHE A 38 15.61 -7.78 21.56
N VAL A 39 16.34 -8.48 22.44
CA VAL A 39 15.84 -9.66 23.14
C VAL A 39 15.02 -9.15 24.33
N ASN A 40 13.70 -9.36 24.31
CA ASN A 40 12.88 -9.12 25.49
C ASN A 40 13.18 -10.19 26.57
N GLU A 41 12.76 -9.95 27.83
CA GLU A 41 12.95 -10.88 28.96
C GLU A 41 12.44 -12.31 28.69
N HIS A 42 11.59 -12.48 27.67
CA HIS A 42 11.02 -13.74 27.23
C HIS A 42 11.74 -14.38 26.02
N GLY A 43 12.86 -13.84 25.57
CA GLY A 43 13.71 -14.45 24.52
C GLY A 43 13.12 -14.41 23.10
N VAL A 44 12.10 -13.60 22.84
CA VAL A 44 11.45 -13.52 21.51
C VAL A 44 11.97 -12.30 20.75
N LEU A 45 12.73 -12.56 19.68
CA LEU A 45 13.18 -11.54 18.73
C LEU A 45 12.03 -11.15 17.80
N ASP A 46 11.74 -9.85 17.65
CA ASP A 46 10.94 -9.37 16.52
C ASP A 46 11.81 -9.46 15.27
N GLY A 47 11.62 -10.52 14.47
CA GLY A 47 12.40 -10.77 13.24
C GLY A 47 13.13 -12.11 13.14
N ALA A 48 13.19 -12.94 14.19
CA ALA A 48 13.77 -14.27 14.09
C ALA A 48 12.81 -15.23 13.38
N ARG A 49 13.24 -15.85 12.28
CA ARG A 49 12.58 -17.04 11.74
C ARG A 49 12.66 -18.13 12.81
N GLN A 50 11.56 -18.38 13.50
CA GLN A 50 11.46 -19.46 14.49
C GLN A 50 11.59 -20.81 13.77
N GLY A 51 12.79 -21.36 13.79
CA GLY A 51 13.03 -22.75 13.47
C GLY A 51 12.68 -23.61 14.68
N GLY A 52 11.66 -24.46 14.54
CA GLY A 52 11.43 -25.58 15.44
C GLY A 52 10.42 -25.34 16.57
N ASP A 53 9.25 -25.98 16.42
CA ASP A 53 8.40 -26.61 17.43
C ASP A 53 8.13 -25.91 18.79
N ALA A 54 8.25 -24.60 18.88
CA ALA A 54 7.80 -23.80 20.03
C ALA A 54 6.44 -23.14 19.77
N ARG A 55 5.50 -23.86 19.13
CA ARG A 55 4.12 -23.37 18.97
C ARG A 55 3.39 -23.47 20.31
N THR A 56 3.47 -22.41 21.10
CA THR A 56 2.59 -22.27 22.28
C THR A 56 1.13 -22.31 21.85
N ASP A 57 0.23 -22.71 22.75
CA ASP A 57 -1.21 -22.75 22.46
C ASP A 57 -1.75 -21.41 21.94
N VAL A 58 -1.15 -20.30 22.38
CA VAL A 58 -1.46 -18.94 21.93
C VAL A 58 -1.05 -18.74 20.47
N VAL A 59 0.15 -19.18 20.06
CA VAL A 59 0.60 -19.10 18.66
C VAL A 59 -0.32 -19.90 17.75
N ARG A 60 -0.73 -21.12 18.14
CA ARG A 60 -1.68 -21.93 17.38
C ARG A 60 -3.04 -21.24 17.22
N GLN A 61 -3.59 -20.66 18.29
CA GLN A 61 -4.85 -19.93 18.23
C GLN A 61 -4.76 -18.67 17.35
N LEU A 62 -3.64 -17.96 17.38
CA LEU A 62 -3.40 -16.79 16.53
C LEU A 62 -3.24 -17.17 15.07
N GLU A 63 -2.52 -18.25 14.77
CA GLU A 63 -2.41 -18.83 13.41
C GLU A 63 -3.79 -19.25 12.90
N GLU A 64 -4.59 -19.92 13.72
CA GLU A 64 -5.98 -20.29 13.40
C GLU A 64 -6.84 -19.06 13.12
N GLN A 65 -6.76 -18.01 13.94
CA GLN A 65 -7.50 -16.76 13.73
C GLN A 65 -7.04 -16.02 12.47
N ALA A 66 -5.74 -15.95 12.22
CA ALA A 66 -5.17 -15.33 11.03
C ALA A 66 -5.54 -16.10 9.75
N SER A 67 -5.65 -17.43 9.84
CA SER A 67 -6.08 -18.27 8.72
C SER A 67 -7.57 -18.14 8.37
N ARG A 68 -8.37 -17.49 9.23
CA ARG A 68 -9.82 -17.34 8.98
C ARG A 68 -10.04 -16.48 7.74
N PRO A 69 -10.85 -16.95 6.77
CA PRO A 69 -11.13 -16.16 5.58
C PRO A 69 -11.92 -14.91 5.94
N ILE A 70 -11.34 -13.74 5.67
CA ILE A 70 -12.01 -12.46 5.83
C ILE A 70 -13.10 -12.36 4.76
N LYS A 71 -14.37 -12.41 5.16
CA LYS A 71 -15.50 -12.15 4.28
C LYS A 71 -15.56 -10.67 3.93
N LYS A 72 -14.91 -10.27 2.84
CA LYS A 72 -15.01 -8.90 2.32
C LYS A 72 -16.40 -8.69 1.74
N ALA A 73 -17.17 -7.75 2.30
CA ALA A 73 -18.45 -7.36 1.74
C ALA A 73 -18.23 -6.80 0.31
N PRO A 74 -19.05 -7.20 -0.68
CA PRO A 74 -18.96 -6.64 -2.01
C PRO A 74 -19.30 -5.15 -1.95
N ARG A 75 -18.54 -4.32 -2.68
CA ARG A 75 -18.80 -2.88 -2.75
C ARG A 75 -20.14 -2.64 -3.45
N LYS A 76 -21.10 -2.05 -2.74
CA LYS A 76 -22.41 -1.68 -3.28
C LYS A 76 -22.35 -0.30 -3.93
N GLN A 77 -23.23 -0.08 -4.90
CA GLN A 77 -23.48 1.23 -5.48
C GLN A 77 -24.38 2.03 -4.53
N SER A 78 -24.27 3.36 -4.52
CA SER A 78 -25.18 4.20 -3.72
C SER A 78 -26.53 4.33 -4.41
N GLU A 79 -27.61 4.52 -3.64
CA GLU A 79 -28.98 4.65 -4.18
C GLU A 79 -29.08 5.77 -5.23
N ARG A 80 -28.51 6.94 -4.93
CA ARG A 80 -28.49 8.08 -5.87
C ARG A 80 -27.75 7.77 -7.18
N GLU A 81 -26.69 6.96 -7.11
CA GLU A 81 -25.95 6.55 -8.30
C GLU A 81 -26.77 5.56 -9.15
N GLU A 82 -27.56 4.70 -8.50
CA GLU A 82 -28.48 3.79 -9.18
C GLU A 82 -29.59 4.54 -9.90
N GLU A 83 -30.25 5.49 -9.24
CA GLU A 83 -31.27 6.38 -9.85
C GLU A 83 -30.70 7.17 -11.03
N TRP A 84 -29.45 7.64 -10.89
CA TRP A 84 -28.77 8.37 -11.94
C TRP A 84 -28.52 7.51 -13.19
N ILE A 85 -28.09 6.27 -13.00
CA ILE A 85 -27.87 5.31 -14.09
C ILE A 85 -29.20 4.89 -14.72
N GLU A 86 -30.23 4.65 -13.91
CA GLU A 86 -31.56 4.32 -14.38
C GLU A 86 -32.10 5.42 -15.31
N ARG A 87 -31.94 6.70 -14.95
CA ARG A 87 -32.33 7.83 -15.81
C ARG A 87 -31.55 7.87 -17.13
N LEU A 88 -30.27 7.54 -17.11
CA LEU A 88 -29.44 7.48 -18.32
C LEU A 88 -29.90 6.35 -19.25
N ILE A 89 -30.15 5.17 -18.69
CA ILE A 89 -30.66 4.00 -19.43
C ILE A 89 -32.07 4.27 -19.97
N GLN A 90 -32.95 4.88 -19.17
CA GLN A 90 -34.31 5.20 -19.60
C GLN A 90 -34.34 6.16 -20.81
N LYS A 91 -33.37 7.08 -20.90
CA LYS A 91 -33.29 8.05 -22.00
C LYS A 91 -32.53 7.52 -23.23
N HIS A 92 -31.40 6.85 -23.03
CA HIS A 92 -30.47 6.49 -24.12
C HIS A 92 -30.40 4.99 -24.42
N GLY A 93 -31.02 4.13 -23.60
CA GLY A 93 -31.02 2.68 -23.78
C GLY A 93 -29.62 2.07 -23.66
N ASP A 94 -29.12 1.51 -24.76
CA ASP A 94 -27.78 0.92 -24.87
C ASP A 94 -26.74 1.86 -25.53
N ASP A 95 -27.12 3.09 -25.89
CA ASP A 95 -26.20 4.06 -26.48
C ASP A 95 -25.33 4.76 -25.42
N TYR A 96 -24.21 4.14 -25.08
CA TYR A 96 -23.24 4.71 -24.13
C TYR A 96 -22.54 5.98 -24.63
N LEU A 97 -22.47 6.21 -25.95
CA LEU A 97 -21.90 7.45 -26.50
C LEU A 97 -22.88 8.60 -26.32
N GLY A 98 -24.18 8.35 -26.55
CA GLY A 98 -25.27 9.27 -26.24
C GLY A 98 -25.32 9.65 -24.75
N MET A 99 -25.19 8.66 -23.86
CA MET A 99 -25.12 8.89 -22.41
C MET A 99 -23.93 9.76 -22.00
N ALA A 100 -22.75 9.50 -22.55
CA ALA A 100 -21.55 10.25 -22.20
C ALA A 100 -21.63 11.72 -22.65
N ARG A 101 -22.26 11.97 -23.80
CA ARG A 101 -22.42 13.31 -24.39
C ARG A 101 -23.56 14.12 -23.79
N ASP A 102 -24.48 13.49 -23.06
CA ASP A 102 -25.61 14.18 -22.44
C ASP A 102 -25.15 15.01 -21.23
N MET A 103 -24.84 16.29 -21.47
CA MET A 103 -24.35 17.19 -20.41
C MET A 103 -25.36 17.44 -19.29
N LYS A 104 -26.66 17.23 -19.54
CA LYS A 104 -27.71 17.46 -18.54
C LYS A 104 -27.82 16.28 -17.59
N LEU A 105 -27.82 15.07 -18.13
CA LEU A 105 -27.88 13.85 -17.32
C LEU A 105 -26.52 13.41 -16.83
N ASN A 106 -25.42 13.69 -17.52
CA ASN A 106 -24.05 13.38 -17.12
C ASN A 106 -23.27 14.66 -16.75
N PRO A 107 -23.64 15.36 -15.66
CA PRO A 107 -22.99 16.62 -15.27
C PRO A 107 -21.51 16.42 -14.94
N MET A 108 -21.15 15.22 -14.46
CA MET A 108 -19.78 14.87 -14.11
C MET A 108 -18.95 14.40 -15.31
N GLN A 109 -19.51 14.44 -16.52
CA GLN A 109 -18.83 14.02 -17.76
C GLN A 109 -18.10 12.69 -17.63
N GLN A 110 -18.76 11.71 -17.00
CA GLN A 110 -18.24 10.37 -16.81
C GLN A 110 -17.92 9.73 -18.16
N SER A 111 -16.79 9.03 -18.23
CA SER A 111 -16.34 8.38 -19.45
C SER A 111 -17.28 7.24 -19.86
N VAL A 112 -17.28 6.91 -21.15
CA VAL A 112 -18.03 5.76 -21.69
C VAL A 112 -17.67 4.45 -20.96
N GLY A 113 -16.38 4.26 -20.64
CA GLY A 113 -15.91 3.07 -19.94
C GLY A 113 -16.45 2.98 -18.52
N ASP A 114 -16.56 4.10 -17.82
CA ASP A 114 -17.08 4.11 -16.46
C ASP A 114 -18.59 3.94 -16.42
N LEU A 115 -19.31 4.53 -17.38
CA LEU A 115 -20.74 4.27 -17.58
C LEU A 115 -21.01 2.79 -17.81
N LYS A 116 -20.24 2.12 -18.69
CA LYS A 116 -20.37 0.67 -18.92
C LYS A 116 -20.18 -0.16 -17.65
N LYS A 117 -19.14 0.14 -16.85
CA LYS A 117 -18.88 -0.56 -15.59
C LYS A 117 -20.03 -0.39 -14.59
N ARG A 118 -20.57 0.82 -14.50
CA ARG A 118 -21.68 1.19 -13.61
C ARG A 118 -22.99 0.53 -14.02
N VAL A 119 -23.34 0.62 -15.31
CA VAL A 119 -24.52 -0.06 -15.88
C VAL A 119 -24.44 -1.57 -15.68
N LYS A 120 -23.25 -2.18 -15.84
CA LYS A 120 -23.07 -3.62 -15.58
C LYS A 120 -23.35 -3.99 -14.12
N LYS A 121 -22.91 -3.16 -13.16
CA LYS A 121 -23.18 -3.37 -11.73
C LYS A 121 -24.66 -3.20 -11.40
N TRP A 122 -25.29 -2.15 -11.92
CA TRP A 122 -26.71 -1.88 -11.77
C TRP A 122 -27.56 -3.01 -12.34
N SER A 123 -27.25 -3.48 -13.56
CA SER A 123 -27.95 -4.60 -14.20
C SER A 123 -27.80 -5.90 -13.42
N ALA A 124 -26.60 -6.19 -12.88
CA ALA A 124 -26.39 -7.37 -12.05
C ALA A 124 -27.20 -7.33 -10.73
N LYS A 125 -27.44 -6.13 -10.18
CA LYS A 125 -28.28 -5.93 -8.99
C LYS A 125 -29.77 -6.09 -9.31
N ASN A 126 -30.24 -5.54 -10.43
CA ASN A 126 -31.66 -5.55 -10.80
C ASN A 126 -32.13 -6.86 -11.47
N LYS A 127 -31.20 -7.69 -11.94
CA LYS A 127 -31.50 -9.02 -12.48
C LYS A 127 -31.50 -10.11 -11.39
N ALA A 128 -31.10 -9.78 -10.17
CA ALA A 128 -31.14 -10.65 -8.99
C ALA A 128 -32.43 -10.39 -8.21
#